data_AF-A0A1W0E3Q5-F1
#
_entry.id   AF-A0A1W0E3Q5-F1
#
_cell.length_a   1.000
_cell.length_b   1.000
_cell.length_c   1.000
_cell.angle_alpha   90.00
_cell.angle_beta   90.00
_cell.angle_gamma   90.00
#
_symmetry.space_group_name_H-M   'P 1'
#
loop_
_entity.id
_entity.type
_entity.pdbx_description
1 polymer ?
#
loop_
_entity_poly.entity_id
_entity_poly.type
_entity_poly.pdbx_seq_one_letter_code
_entity_poly.pdbx_strand_id
1 'polypeptide(L)'
;MKKRYWETQPVSNIGNNNNTNTNNNNTNNNNNTNNTNNTNIIQHVNNDIIHQLNNTYNTYNNTNYIFKYISDINIIITFLNNNYYNTHNIHNTHNTNSSDNYKFIFTYDMFNMLFNSKRHKECYSIGLYINNSNNTNTNILYNDNTVYNDNKLELIGYVFGKVHSIYNNSNNNGNVLYNDTVYNDNILYSDILSVNFLCVSKHMRHNNIAPMLINEIKRNAYINGIYTAIFTGERNLGFAFTEVEYYHYILNINRLRKLIYIPYDYINSTNTIYNDDILNSSIYNSNILNSSLYNDDILNNSLYNSNTRLINNDDDNDFIYINQLLLKYNQCNVCNIQLYEVFNDIDALRDNFKIIDNFNYTLINKQEGTFITFYIMYIDNKLYDTNNSDLYDNNNINSNNSNNSNNTILYDNNSKYIKKAILQYHNIGNNTNNTNNIQILDDAFTFCKSMGVDMFDVLNIAGNDIHIIDKYPFLHGTGKLYYHFYNYNMLPIGRSKINFILY
;
A
#
# COMPACT_ATOMS: atom_id res chain seq x y z
N MET A 1 -20.17 28.11 -10.48
CA MET A 1 -18.83 28.55 -10.03
C MET A 1 -18.28 27.55 -9.01
N LYS A 2 -17.51 26.57 -9.47
CA LYS A 2 -16.55 25.77 -8.68
C LYS A 2 -15.34 25.60 -9.60
N LYS A 3 -14.24 26.33 -9.33
CA LYS A 3 -13.00 26.14 -10.09
C LYS A 3 -12.50 24.73 -9.80
N ARG A 4 -12.34 23.92 -10.85
CA ARG A 4 -11.71 22.61 -10.80
C ARG A 4 -10.20 22.84 -10.72
N TYR A 5 -9.57 22.39 -9.65
CA TYR A 5 -8.15 22.63 -9.38
C TYR A 5 -7.22 21.55 -9.98
N TRP A 6 -7.67 20.86 -11.03
CA TRP A 6 -6.93 19.76 -11.68
C TRP A 6 -6.88 19.86 -13.22
N GLU A 7 -7.41 20.92 -13.82
CA GLU A 7 -7.38 21.11 -15.28
C GLU A 7 -6.13 21.92 -15.67
N THR A 8 -5.04 21.26 -16.05
CA THR A 8 -4.12 21.85 -17.04
C THR A 8 -4.85 21.81 -18.39
N GLN A 9 -5.07 22.98 -19.00
CA GLN A 9 -5.68 23.10 -20.32
C GLN A 9 -4.89 22.24 -21.34
N PRO A 10 -5.55 21.48 -22.23
CA PRO A 10 -4.87 20.82 -23.33
C PRO A 10 -4.24 21.90 -24.23
N VAL A 11 -2.95 21.75 -24.55
CA VAL A 11 -2.31 22.60 -25.55
C VAL A 11 -3.03 22.36 -26.88
N SER A 12 -3.72 23.40 -27.35
CA SER A 12 -4.45 23.41 -28.61
C SER A 12 -3.50 23.15 -29.78
N ASN A 13 -3.86 22.18 -30.64
CA ASN A 13 -3.28 21.97 -31.96
C ASN A 13 -3.17 23.30 -32.72
N ILE A 14 -1.94 23.74 -32.99
CA ILE A 14 -1.71 24.86 -33.92
C ILE A 14 -1.75 24.30 -35.34
N GLY A 15 -2.71 24.86 -36.09
CA GLY A 15 -3.12 24.58 -37.46
C GLY A 15 -2.05 24.14 -38.46
N ASN A 16 -2.43 23.11 -39.22
CA ASN A 16 -1.95 22.85 -40.57
C ASN A 16 -2.15 24.10 -41.44
N ASN A 17 -1.06 24.75 -41.83
CA ASN A 17 -1.03 25.59 -43.02
C ASN A 17 -0.38 24.78 -44.14
N ASN A 18 -1.22 24.40 -45.11
CA ASN A 18 -0.81 23.90 -46.41
C ASN A 18 0.06 24.96 -47.11
N ASN A 19 1.25 24.57 -47.54
CA ASN A 19 1.85 25.18 -48.73
C ASN A 19 2.53 24.10 -49.56
N THR A 20 2.08 24.05 -50.81
CA THR A 20 2.51 23.22 -51.92
C THR A 20 3.99 23.45 -52.27
N ASN A 21 4.77 22.38 -52.50
CA ASN A 21 5.53 22.20 -53.74
C ASN A 21 6.36 20.90 -53.80
N THR A 22 6.06 20.13 -54.85
CA THR A 22 6.95 19.40 -55.78
C THR A 22 8.03 18.42 -55.28
N ASN A 23 7.83 17.16 -55.65
CA ASN A 23 8.78 16.13 -56.08
C ASN A 23 10.29 16.39 -55.87
N ASN A 24 10.95 15.47 -55.14
CA ASN A 24 12.00 14.64 -55.74
C ASN A 24 12.35 13.44 -54.86
N ASN A 25 12.52 12.29 -55.51
CA ASN A 25 13.06 11.06 -54.95
C ASN A 25 14.46 11.28 -54.38
N ASN A 26 14.71 10.82 -53.15
CA ASN A 26 15.97 10.19 -52.78
C ASN A 26 15.83 9.40 -51.48
N THR A 27 16.12 8.11 -51.59
CA THR A 27 16.43 7.20 -50.49
C THR A 27 17.66 7.66 -49.72
N ASN A 28 17.55 7.89 -48.40
CA ASN A 28 18.55 7.49 -47.40
C ASN A 28 18.16 7.94 -45.97
N ASN A 29 18.33 7.00 -45.03
CA ASN A 29 18.60 7.15 -43.60
C ASN A 29 18.37 8.53 -42.96
N ASN A 30 17.31 8.65 -42.16
CA ASN A 30 17.22 9.62 -41.05
C ASN A 30 16.12 9.22 -40.07
N ASN A 31 16.44 8.40 -39.07
CA ASN A 31 15.57 8.12 -37.91
C ASN A 31 16.16 8.62 -36.57
N ASN A 32 17.21 9.45 -36.58
CA ASN A 32 17.88 9.91 -35.34
C ASN A 32 17.75 11.41 -35.00
N THR A 33 16.99 12.20 -35.76
CA THR A 33 16.88 13.66 -35.53
C THR A 33 15.56 14.12 -34.90
N ASN A 34 14.56 13.25 -34.74
CA ASN A 34 13.28 13.60 -34.10
C ASN A 34 13.26 13.39 -32.57
N ASN A 35 14.14 12.56 -32.01
CA ASN A 35 14.20 12.35 -30.56
C ASN A 35 14.85 13.52 -29.80
N THR A 36 15.88 14.15 -30.37
CA THR A 36 16.62 15.24 -29.71
C THR A 36 15.82 16.54 -29.58
N ASN A 37 14.92 16.82 -30.51
CA ASN A 37 14.07 18.01 -30.45
C ASN A 37 12.94 17.86 -29.42
N ASN A 38 12.35 16.66 -29.30
CA ASN A 38 11.33 16.40 -28.28
C ASN A 38 11.93 16.37 -26.87
N THR A 39 13.12 15.81 -26.68
CA THR A 39 13.80 15.84 -25.37
C THR A 39 14.14 17.26 -24.92
N ASN A 40 14.60 18.12 -25.84
CA ASN A 40 14.93 19.51 -25.51
C ASN A 40 13.69 20.35 -25.15
N ILE A 41 12.57 20.17 -25.85
CA ILE A 41 11.31 20.87 -25.55
C ILE A 41 10.76 20.42 -24.19
N ILE A 42 10.77 19.11 -23.91
CA ILE A 42 10.29 18.57 -22.63
C ILE A 42 11.18 19.03 -21.47
N GLN A 43 12.50 19.05 -21.65
CA GLN A 43 13.45 19.54 -20.65
C GLN A 43 13.26 21.03 -20.35
N HIS A 44 12.98 21.86 -21.37
CA HIS A 44 12.65 23.27 -21.18
C HIS A 44 11.34 23.49 -20.40
N VAL A 45 10.27 22.77 -20.75
CA VAL A 45 8.98 22.84 -20.04
C VAL A 45 9.11 22.40 -18.57
N ASN A 46 9.91 21.36 -18.31
CA ASN A 46 10.14 20.88 -16.95
C ASN A 46 10.94 21.88 -16.11
N ASN A 47 11.94 22.55 -16.70
CA ASN A 47 12.68 23.61 -16.01
C ASN A 47 11.78 24.80 -15.64
N ASP A 48 10.85 25.18 -16.51
CA ASP A 48 9.87 26.24 -16.21
C ASP A 48 8.93 25.83 -15.07
N ILE A 49 8.46 24.58 -15.05
CA ILE A 49 7.64 24.05 -13.95
C ILE A 49 8.43 24.02 -12.64
N ILE A 50 9.68 23.58 -12.65
CA ILE A 50 10.55 23.59 -11.46
C ILE A 50 10.73 25.02 -10.95
N HIS A 51 10.96 26.00 -11.83
CA HIS A 51 11.07 27.40 -11.46
C HIS A 51 9.78 27.93 -10.82
N GLN A 52 8.61 27.62 -11.39
CA GLN A 52 7.30 27.97 -10.80
C GLN A 52 7.08 27.34 -9.42
N LEU A 53 7.44 26.06 -9.26
CA LEU A 53 7.33 25.36 -7.98
C LEU A 53 8.29 25.93 -6.93
N ASN A 54 9.51 26.27 -7.31
CA ASN A 54 10.49 26.93 -6.42
C ASN A 54 9.99 28.30 -5.94
N ASN A 55 9.38 29.10 -6.83
CA ASN A 55 8.78 30.38 -6.43
C ASN A 55 7.62 30.17 -5.44
N THR A 56 6.81 29.14 -5.66
CA THR A 56 5.70 28.79 -4.77
C THR A 56 6.21 28.35 -3.40
N TYR A 57 7.25 27.50 -3.36
CA TYR A 57 7.93 27.07 -2.14
C TYR A 57 8.49 28.27 -1.33
N ASN A 58 9.22 29.17 -1.99
CA ASN A 58 9.75 30.38 -1.37
C ASN A 58 8.63 31.28 -0.83
N THR A 59 7.48 31.34 -1.51
CA THR A 59 6.31 32.08 -1.03
C THR A 59 5.77 31.46 0.26
N TYR A 60 5.67 30.14 0.34
CA TYR A 60 5.21 29.46 1.55
C TYR A 60 6.19 29.59 2.72
N ASN A 61 7.49 29.46 2.49
CA ASN A 61 8.48 29.67 3.55
C ASN A 61 8.55 31.14 4.03
N ASN A 62 8.06 32.09 3.24
CA ASN A 62 7.85 33.47 3.67
C ASN A 62 6.55 33.67 4.47
N THR A 63 5.74 32.63 4.68
CA THR A 63 4.59 32.60 5.61
C THR A 63 4.97 31.89 6.92
N ASN A 64 4.00 31.69 7.83
CA ASN A 64 4.21 30.89 9.05
C ASN A 64 4.36 29.38 8.78
N TYR A 65 4.32 28.93 7.52
CA TYR A 65 4.45 27.54 7.13
C TYR A 65 5.89 27.18 6.78
N ILE A 66 6.37 26.05 7.29
CA ILE A 66 7.74 25.58 7.09
C ILE A 66 7.69 24.11 6.66
N PHE A 67 8.22 23.82 5.48
CA PHE A 67 8.44 22.44 5.07
C PHE A 67 9.71 21.87 5.72
N LYS A 68 9.62 20.65 6.23
CA LYS A 68 10.77 19.87 6.69
C LYS A 68 10.67 18.45 6.15
N TYR A 69 11.81 17.83 5.86
CA TYR A 69 11.85 16.40 5.64
C TYR A 69 11.84 15.69 6.99
N ILE A 70 11.03 14.64 7.11
CA ILE A 70 10.88 13.90 8.37
C ILE A 70 11.44 12.50 8.18
N SER A 71 12.49 12.17 8.92
CA SER A 71 13.06 10.82 9.02
C SER A 71 12.72 10.10 10.32
N ASP A 72 12.19 10.83 11.33
CA ASP A 72 11.71 10.25 12.57
C ASP A 72 10.35 9.58 12.38
N ILE A 73 10.37 8.24 12.38
CA ILE A 73 9.20 7.37 12.22
C ILE A 73 8.17 7.59 13.35
N ASN A 74 8.60 7.87 14.58
CA ASN A 74 7.68 8.05 15.71
C ASN A 74 6.83 9.31 15.56
N ILE A 75 7.42 10.40 15.06
CA ILE A 75 6.70 11.64 14.75
C ILE A 75 5.61 11.36 13.69
N ILE A 76 5.96 10.63 12.64
CA ILE A 76 5.07 10.32 11.51
C ILE A 76 3.90 9.45 11.97
N ILE A 77 4.20 8.36 12.67
CA ILE A 77 3.17 7.43 13.17
C ILE A 77 2.24 8.13 14.14
N THR A 78 2.78 8.92 15.06
CA THR A 78 1.96 9.69 16.01
C THR A 78 1.03 10.64 15.26
N PHE A 79 1.55 11.37 14.26
CA PHE A 79 0.75 12.28 13.47
C PHE A 79 -0.37 11.57 12.69
N LEU A 80 -0.05 10.48 11.99
CA LEU A 80 -1.00 9.72 11.19
C LEU A 80 -2.04 8.99 12.06
N ASN A 81 -1.62 8.33 13.13
CA ASN A 81 -2.52 7.67 14.08
C ASN A 81 -3.40 8.67 14.86
N ASN A 82 -3.10 9.97 14.83
CA ASN A 82 -3.98 11.00 15.34
C ASN A 82 -4.90 11.63 14.27
N ASN A 83 -4.44 11.74 13.01
CA ASN A 83 -5.08 12.58 11.99
C ASN A 83 -5.57 11.87 10.71
N TYR A 84 -5.05 10.69 10.40
CA TYR A 84 -5.45 9.89 9.24
C TYR A 84 -6.70 9.07 9.59
N TYR A 85 -7.80 9.27 8.86
CA TYR A 85 -9.05 8.55 9.08
C TYR A 85 -9.52 8.04 7.74
N ASN A 86 -9.97 6.79 7.72
CA ASN A 86 -10.62 6.26 6.56
C ASN A 86 -12.00 6.89 6.43
N THR A 87 -12.41 7.28 5.23
CA THR A 87 -13.68 8.01 5.07
C THR A 87 -14.88 7.11 4.84
N HIS A 88 -14.74 5.79 5.05
CA HIS A 88 -15.81 4.82 4.80
C HIS A 88 -16.31 4.06 6.02
N ASN A 89 -17.64 4.05 6.10
CA ASN A 89 -18.48 3.29 6.99
C ASN A 89 -18.34 1.80 6.71
N ILE A 90 -18.04 1.01 7.73
CA ILE A 90 -18.46 -0.40 7.72
C ILE A 90 -19.97 -0.36 7.99
N HIS A 91 -20.76 -0.47 6.92
CA HIS A 91 -22.22 -0.37 6.84
C HIS A 91 -22.91 1.01 6.96
N ASN A 92 -23.87 1.21 6.05
CA ASN A 92 -25.01 2.11 6.17
C ASN A 92 -25.78 1.76 7.46
N THR A 93 -25.44 2.41 8.57
CA THR A 93 -26.39 2.56 9.66
C THR A 93 -27.18 3.83 9.37
N HIS A 94 -28.49 3.82 9.61
CA HIS A 94 -29.37 4.99 9.51
C HIS A 94 -29.01 6.14 10.48
N ASN A 95 -27.81 6.13 11.08
CA ASN A 95 -27.29 7.18 11.95
C ASN A 95 -26.11 7.90 11.27
N THR A 96 -26.27 9.20 11.13
CA THR A 96 -25.47 10.12 10.31
C THR A 96 -24.04 10.43 10.80
N ASN A 97 -23.36 9.54 11.54
CA ASN A 97 -22.02 9.80 12.12
C ASN A 97 -21.02 8.61 12.04
N SER A 98 -21.04 7.81 10.96
CA SER A 98 -20.39 6.49 10.93
C SER A 98 -18.97 6.42 10.33
N SER A 99 -18.38 7.51 9.83
CA SER A 99 -17.07 7.46 9.12
C SER A 99 -15.85 7.37 10.04
N ASP A 100 -16.02 7.57 11.35
CA ASP A 100 -14.91 7.62 12.32
C ASP A 100 -14.78 6.35 13.17
N ASN A 101 -15.59 5.32 12.88
CA ASN A 101 -15.72 4.14 13.73
C ASN A 101 -14.53 3.18 13.62
N TYR A 102 -13.88 3.13 12.45
CA TYR A 102 -12.76 2.25 12.17
C TYR A 102 -11.61 3.05 11.59
N LYS A 103 -10.40 2.82 12.12
CA LYS A 103 -9.21 3.56 11.73
C LYS A 103 -8.01 2.64 11.57
N PHE A 104 -7.28 2.76 10.46
CA PHE A 104 -5.98 2.12 10.33
C PHE A 104 -4.99 2.64 11.37
N ILE A 105 -4.27 1.70 11.98
CA ILE A 105 -3.14 1.98 12.84
C ILE A 105 -1.88 1.70 12.04
N PHE A 106 -1.06 2.72 11.93
CA PHE A 106 0.26 2.62 11.35
C PHE A 106 1.26 2.25 12.44
N THR A 107 2.16 1.31 12.13
CA THR A 107 3.14 0.77 13.07
C THR A 107 4.56 1.18 12.71
N TYR A 108 5.46 1.06 13.69
CA TYR A 108 6.88 1.33 13.48
C TYR A 108 7.44 0.44 12.39
N ASP A 109 7.15 -0.86 12.43
CA ASP A 109 7.67 -1.83 11.46
C ASP A 109 7.24 -1.53 10.02
N MET A 110 6.01 -1.07 9.81
CA MET A 110 5.51 -0.64 8.50
C MET A 110 6.35 0.51 7.94
N PHE A 111 6.50 1.58 8.72
CA PHE A 111 7.27 2.73 8.28
C PHE A 111 8.77 2.42 8.21
N ASN A 112 9.30 1.61 9.11
CA ASN A 112 10.69 1.18 9.09
C ASN A 112 11.01 0.43 7.79
N MET A 113 10.11 -0.39 7.28
CA MET A 113 10.27 -1.01 5.97
C MET A 113 10.26 0.03 4.84
N LEU A 114 9.31 0.96 4.86
CA LEU A 114 9.18 2.00 3.83
C LEU A 114 10.39 2.93 3.77
N PHE A 115 10.91 3.34 4.93
CA PHE A 115 12.05 4.26 5.06
C PHE A 115 13.39 3.62 4.75
N ASN A 116 13.59 2.35 5.12
CA ASN A 116 14.83 1.64 4.83
C ASN A 116 14.90 1.11 3.39
N SER A 117 13.87 1.35 2.58
CA SER A 117 13.92 0.99 1.17
C SER A 117 14.97 1.83 0.44
N LYS A 118 15.83 1.19 -0.35
CA LYS A 118 16.82 1.91 -1.19
C LYS A 118 16.15 2.78 -2.26
N ARG A 119 14.87 2.54 -2.52
CA ARG A 119 14.03 3.32 -3.45
C ARG A 119 13.31 4.49 -2.79
N HIS A 120 13.44 4.66 -1.47
CA HIS A 120 12.99 5.85 -0.78
C HIS A 120 14.14 6.88 -0.69
N LYS A 121 13.78 8.16 -0.75
CA LYS A 121 14.70 9.28 -0.48
C LYS A 121 14.06 10.15 0.59
N GLU A 122 14.86 10.68 1.51
CA GLU A 122 14.38 11.53 2.61
C GLU A 122 13.54 12.72 2.10
N CYS A 123 13.88 13.28 0.94
CA CYS A 123 13.13 14.37 0.30
C CYS A 123 11.70 14.00 -0.15
N TYR A 124 11.31 12.73 -0.07
CA TYR A 124 9.95 12.28 -0.33
C TYR A 124 9.12 12.03 0.93
N SER A 125 9.70 12.21 2.13
CA SER A 125 8.96 12.23 3.39
C SER A 125 8.85 13.67 3.88
N ILE A 126 7.71 14.31 3.63
CA ILE A 126 7.58 15.77 3.74
C ILE A 126 6.54 16.10 4.80
N GLY A 127 6.99 16.83 5.83
CA GLY A 127 6.14 17.46 6.83
C GLY A 127 5.95 18.95 6.56
N LEU A 128 4.74 19.45 6.80
CA LEU A 128 4.45 20.87 6.88
C LEU A 128 4.22 21.26 8.33
N TYR A 129 5.02 22.20 8.82
CA TYR A 129 4.94 22.75 10.16
C TYR A 129 4.38 24.17 10.15
N ILE A 130 3.72 24.56 11.23
CA ILE A 130 3.35 25.96 11.50
C ILE A 130 4.08 26.48 12.74
N ASN A 131 4.56 27.72 12.67
CA ASN A 131 5.17 28.39 13.81
C ASN A 131 4.12 29.03 14.71
N ASN A 132 3.84 28.40 15.85
CA ASN A 132 2.96 28.93 16.89
C ASN A 132 3.75 29.80 17.87
N SER A 133 4.04 31.04 17.48
CA SER A 133 4.68 32.02 18.38
C SER A 133 3.78 32.54 19.50
N ASN A 134 2.48 32.24 19.48
CA ASN A 134 1.46 32.81 20.38
C ASN A 134 0.80 31.83 21.36
N ASN A 135 1.18 30.55 21.39
CA ASN A 135 0.54 29.57 22.29
C ASN A 135 1.42 29.30 23.50
N THR A 136 1.09 29.91 24.64
CA THR A 136 1.76 29.67 25.94
C THR A 136 1.29 28.38 26.64
N ASN A 137 0.37 27.61 26.04
CA ASN A 137 -0.32 26.50 26.73
C ASN A 137 -0.48 25.22 25.88
N THR A 138 0.56 24.74 25.21
CA THR A 138 0.56 23.37 24.67
C THR A 138 1.86 22.65 25.01
N ASN A 139 1.92 22.10 26.22
CA ASN A 139 2.82 20.99 26.51
C ASN A 139 2.28 19.77 25.76
N ILE A 140 2.78 19.52 24.55
CA ILE A 140 2.66 18.20 23.94
C ILE A 140 3.73 17.35 24.62
N LEU A 141 3.33 16.61 25.66
CA LEU A 141 4.17 15.60 26.28
C LEU A 141 4.35 14.47 25.27
N TYR A 142 5.48 14.45 24.58
CA TYR A 142 6.01 13.22 24.01
C TYR A 142 6.69 12.47 25.16
N ASN A 143 6.13 11.33 25.57
CA ASN A 143 6.81 10.41 26.47
C ASN A 143 7.98 9.80 25.70
N ASP A 144 9.14 10.44 25.80
CA ASP A 144 10.47 9.86 26.05
C ASP A 144 11.50 11.00 25.95
N ASN A 145 12.53 10.93 26.80
CA ASN A 145 13.44 12.03 27.18
C ASN A 145 14.37 12.55 26.07
N THR A 146 13.85 12.97 24.92
CA THR A 146 14.55 13.77 23.92
C THR A 146 13.82 15.10 23.72
N VAL A 147 14.19 16.09 24.53
CA VAL A 147 13.72 17.47 24.36
C VAL A 147 14.40 18.06 23.12
N TYR A 148 13.74 18.01 21.97
CA TYR A 148 14.08 18.91 20.88
C TYR A 148 13.70 20.33 21.29
N ASN A 149 14.66 21.25 21.28
CA ASN A 149 14.47 22.67 21.55
C ASN A 149 13.72 23.40 20.39
N ASP A 150 12.60 22.82 19.94
CA ASP A 150 11.74 23.24 18.82
C ASP A 150 10.31 23.53 19.32
N ASN A 151 10.17 24.01 20.56
CA ASN A 151 8.92 24.22 21.33
C ASN A 151 7.86 25.16 20.70
N LYS A 152 7.93 25.47 19.40
CA LYS A 152 6.98 26.32 18.68
C LYS A 152 6.49 25.76 17.34
N LEU A 153 7.04 24.64 16.84
CA LEU A 153 6.66 24.08 15.54
C LEU A 153 5.66 22.93 15.70
N GLU A 154 4.46 23.12 15.20
CA GLU A 154 3.42 22.09 15.16
C GLU A 154 3.37 21.44 13.77
N LEU A 155 3.46 20.12 13.70
CA LEU A 155 3.25 19.37 12.46
C LEU A 155 1.76 19.37 12.10
N ILE A 156 1.41 19.94 10.95
CA ILE A 156 0.02 20.10 10.50
C ILE A 156 -0.30 19.34 9.22
N GLY A 157 0.71 18.80 8.55
CA GLY A 157 0.53 18.08 7.29
C GLY A 157 1.68 17.14 7.01
N TYR A 158 1.40 16.01 6.37
CA TYR A 158 2.39 15.01 6.00
C TYR A 158 2.05 14.38 4.64
N VAL A 159 3.07 14.05 3.86
CA VAL A 159 2.96 13.24 2.65
C VAL A 159 4.23 12.41 2.48
N PHE A 160 4.08 11.20 1.96
CA PHE A 160 5.18 10.27 1.72
C PHE A 160 5.21 9.86 0.25
N GLY A 161 6.41 9.57 -0.26
CA GLY A 161 6.58 8.90 -1.53
C GLY A 161 7.73 7.90 -1.57
N LYS A 162 7.60 6.91 -2.46
CA LYS A 162 8.60 5.87 -2.74
C LYS A 162 8.74 5.73 -4.25
N VAL A 163 9.96 5.57 -4.75
CA VAL A 163 10.16 5.34 -6.19
C VAL A 163 9.89 3.88 -6.51
N HIS A 164 9.21 3.62 -7.62
CA HIS A 164 8.99 2.29 -8.16
C HIS A 164 9.38 2.26 -9.63
N SER A 165 10.05 1.20 -10.05
CA SER A 165 10.22 0.89 -11.46
C SER A 165 8.97 0.15 -11.93
N ILE A 166 8.28 0.64 -12.95
CA ILE A 166 7.06 0.00 -13.47
C ILE A 166 7.19 -0.35 -14.94
N TYR A 167 6.60 -1.47 -15.33
CA TYR A 167 6.29 -1.78 -16.71
C TYR A 167 4.88 -1.29 -17.01
N ASN A 168 4.70 -0.63 -18.15
CA ASN A 168 3.39 -0.22 -18.63
C ASN A 168 3.28 -0.35 -20.15
N ASN A 169 2.38 -1.22 -20.61
CA ASN A 169 2.08 -1.39 -22.04
C ASN A 169 0.61 -1.07 -22.37
N SER A 170 -0.06 -0.28 -21.54
CA SER A 170 -1.44 0.18 -21.79
C SER A 170 -1.54 1.12 -23.00
N ASN A 171 -0.43 1.66 -23.49
CA ASN A 171 -0.36 2.54 -24.64
C ASN A 171 0.42 1.91 -25.80
N ASN A 172 -0.26 1.08 -26.61
CA ASN A 172 0.21 0.66 -27.95
C ASN A 172 0.47 1.84 -28.93
N ASN A 173 0.29 3.09 -28.49
CA ASN A 173 0.47 4.31 -29.28
C ASN A 173 1.87 4.94 -29.12
N GLY A 174 2.84 4.27 -28.50
CA GLY A 174 4.24 4.71 -28.50
C GLY A 174 4.57 5.89 -27.56
N ASN A 175 3.71 6.19 -26.59
CA ASN A 175 4.06 7.15 -25.52
C ASN A 175 4.98 6.47 -24.49
N VAL A 176 6.27 6.56 -24.79
CA VAL A 176 7.40 6.21 -23.90
C VAL A 176 7.23 6.96 -22.58
N LEU A 177 7.28 6.26 -21.45
CA LEU A 177 7.34 6.91 -20.14
C LEU A 177 8.67 7.68 -20.05
N TYR A 178 8.65 8.82 -19.37
CA TYR A 178 9.87 9.62 -19.23
C TYR A 178 10.96 8.79 -18.50
N ASN A 179 12.15 8.64 -19.11
CA ASN A 179 13.26 7.79 -18.65
C ASN A 179 13.06 6.26 -18.77
N ASP A 180 12.32 5.81 -19.78
CA ASP A 180 12.24 4.38 -20.09
C ASP A 180 13.63 3.75 -20.24
N THR A 181 13.85 2.67 -19.48
CA THR A 181 15.10 1.91 -19.39
C THR A 181 14.81 0.45 -19.71
N VAL A 182 15.79 -0.25 -20.29
CA VAL A 182 15.67 -1.68 -20.61
C VAL A 182 16.18 -2.54 -19.44
N TYR A 183 15.38 -3.50 -19.02
CA TYR A 183 15.72 -4.56 -18.06
C TYR A 183 15.70 -5.93 -18.76
N ASN A 184 16.71 -6.77 -18.49
CA ASN A 184 16.90 -8.10 -19.08
C ASN A 184 16.69 -8.12 -20.61
N ASP A 185 17.31 -7.16 -21.31
CA ASP A 185 17.31 -6.94 -22.77
C ASP A 185 15.93 -6.88 -23.45
N ASN A 186 14.81 -6.88 -22.71
CA ASN A 186 13.46 -7.06 -23.28
C ASN A 186 12.34 -6.31 -22.56
N ILE A 187 12.53 -5.83 -21.32
CA ILE A 187 11.47 -5.18 -20.54
C ILE A 187 11.77 -3.69 -20.46
N LEU A 188 10.94 -2.88 -21.13
CA LEU A 188 10.99 -1.42 -20.99
C LEU A 188 10.25 -1.01 -19.71
N TYR A 189 10.92 -0.29 -18.81
CA TYR A 189 10.34 0.18 -17.56
C TYR A 189 10.71 1.63 -17.30
N SER A 190 9.90 2.31 -16.49
CA SER A 190 10.17 3.68 -16.04
C SER A 190 10.09 3.81 -14.54
N ASP A 191 10.88 4.70 -13.98
CA ASP A 191 10.76 5.09 -12.58
C ASP A 191 9.63 6.12 -12.39
N ILE A 192 8.74 5.82 -11.45
CA ILE A 192 7.63 6.68 -11.05
C ILE A 192 7.64 6.86 -9.53
N LEU A 193 7.00 7.92 -9.05
CA LEU A 193 6.79 8.12 -7.61
C LEU A 193 5.44 7.53 -7.19
N SER A 194 5.41 6.55 -6.30
CA SER A 194 4.18 6.29 -5.55
C SER A 194 3.99 7.37 -4.50
N VAL A 195 2.79 7.94 -4.40
CA VAL A 195 2.46 8.94 -3.38
C VAL A 195 1.42 8.34 -2.44
N ASN A 196 1.72 8.34 -1.14
CA ASN A 196 0.87 7.76 -0.12
C ASN A 196 0.88 8.60 1.18
N PHE A 197 0.03 8.25 2.14
CA PHE A 197 -0.05 8.85 3.48
C PHE A 197 -0.27 10.37 3.50
N LEU A 198 -0.86 10.93 2.43
CA LEU A 198 -1.26 12.35 2.41
C LEU A 198 -2.26 12.60 3.54
N CYS A 199 -1.84 13.39 4.52
CA CYS A 199 -2.60 13.64 5.75
C CYS A 199 -2.50 15.10 6.15
N VAL A 200 -3.63 15.68 6.54
CA VAL A 200 -3.72 17.04 7.09
C VAL A 200 -4.32 16.95 8.48
N SER A 201 -3.76 17.70 9.43
CA SER A 201 -4.28 17.77 10.80
C SER A 201 -5.74 18.17 10.79
N LYS A 202 -6.55 17.60 11.69
CA LYS A 202 -8.02 17.80 11.68
C LYS A 202 -8.42 19.27 11.65
N HIS A 203 -7.73 20.10 12.42
CA HIS A 203 -8.03 21.53 12.55
C HIS A 203 -7.58 22.38 11.34
N MET A 204 -6.77 21.83 10.42
CA MET A 204 -6.25 22.53 9.23
C MET A 204 -6.83 22.05 7.90
N ARG A 205 -7.79 21.12 7.88
CA ARG A 205 -8.31 20.50 6.64
C ARG A 205 -8.93 21.48 5.64
N HIS A 206 -9.33 22.68 6.08
CA HIS A 206 -9.94 23.71 5.24
C HIS A 206 -8.97 24.84 4.85
N ASN A 207 -7.68 24.68 5.14
CA ASN A 207 -6.65 25.72 4.93
C ASN A 207 -5.79 25.49 3.69
N ASN A 208 -6.26 24.72 2.70
CA ASN A 208 -5.53 24.39 1.47
C ASN A 208 -4.13 23.76 1.69
N ILE A 209 -3.94 23.06 2.82
CA ILE A 209 -2.67 22.40 3.16
C ILE A 209 -2.34 21.24 2.23
N ALA A 210 -3.34 20.43 1.84
CA ALA A 210 -3.11 19.28 0.96
C ALA A 210 -2.50 19.68 -0.41
N PRO A 211 -3.03 20.69 -1.13
CA PRO A 211 -2.37 21.23 -2.32
C PRO A 211 -0.92 21.68 -2.10
N MET A 212 -0.60 22.27 -0.94
CA MET A 212 0.77 22.69 -0.62
C MET A 212 1.73 21.49 -0.51
N LEU A 213 1.32 20.45 0.21
CA LEU A 213 2.08 19.19 0.32
C LEU A 213 2.27 18.52 -1.04
N ILE A 214 1.20 18.45 -1.86
CA ILE A 214 1.24 17.86 -3.20
C ILE A 214 2.21 18.61 -4.11
N ASN A 215 2.20 19.94 -4.08
CA ASN A 215 3.13 20.75 -4.87
C ASN A 215 4.58 20.54 -4.42
N GLU A 216 4.82 20.39 -3.12
CA GLU A 216 6.17 20.23 -2.60
C GLU A 216 6.76 18.84 -2.91
N ILE A 217 5.98 17.77 -2.75
CA ILE A 217 6.45 16.43 -3.16
C ILE A 217 6.65 16.34 -4.67
N LYS A 218 5.79 16.99 -5.46
CA LYS A 218 5.98 17.14 -6.91
C LYS A 218 7.28 17.85 -7.24
N ARG A 219 7.58 18.98 -6.57
CA ARG A 219 8.83 19.74 -6.76
C ARG A 219 10.05 18.85 -6.51
N ASN A 220 10.05 18.10 -5.40
CA ASN A 220 11.13 17.19 -5.07
C ASN A 220 11.25 16.04 -6.08
N ALA A 221 10.13 15.49 -6.57
CA ALA A 221 10.14 14.47 -7.62
C ALA A 221 10.80 15.00 -8.90
N TYR A 222 10.40 16.20 -9.36
CA TYR A 222 10.88 16.79 -10.60
C TYR A 222 12.38 17.12 -10.53
N ILE A 223 12.86 17.64 -9.40
CA ILE A 223 14.30 17.88 -9.16
C ILE A 223 15.10 16.58 -9.24
N ASN A 224 14.50 15.46 -8.84
CA ASN A 224 15.10 14.13 -8.91
C ASN A 224 14.85 13.42 -10.25
N GLY A 225 14.30 14.09 -11.26
CA GLY A 225 14.05 13.53 -12.57
C GLY A 225 12.86 12.58 -12.65
N ILE A 226 11.99 12.54 -11.63
CA ILE A 226 10.76 11.74 -11.60
C ILE A 226 9.58 12.67 -11.90
N TYR A 227 8.92 12.44 -13.04
CA TYR A 227 7.87 13.33 -13.54
C TYR A 227 6.47 12.73 -13.52
N THR A 228 6.38 11.43 -13.25
CA THR A 228 5.13 10.67 -13.18
C THR A 228 4.94 10.17 -11.76
N ALA A 229 3.70 10.18 -11.29
CA ALA A 229 3.36 9.57 -10.01
C ALA A 229 2.13 8.65 -10.12
N ILE A 230 2.07 7.63 -9.28
CA ILE A 230 0.89 6.78 -9.09
C ILE A 230 0.40 6.92 -7.67
N PHE A 231 -0.92 6.92 -7.50
CA PHE A 231 -1.52 6.91 -6.17
C PHE A 231 -2.89 6.24 -6.22
N THR A 232 -3.35 5.82 -5.05
CA THR A 232 -4.69 5.27 -4.88
C THR A 232 -5.49 6.14 -3.92
N GLY A 233 -6.81 6.09 -4.03
CA GLY A 233 -7.70 6.78 -3.10
C GLY A 233 -9.10 6.17 -3.09
N GLU A 234 -9.84 6.41 -2.00
CA GLU A 234 -11.21 5.91 -1.85
C GLU A 234 -12.24 6.66 -2.71
N ARG A 235 -11.84 7.80 -3.29
CA ARG A 235 -12.71 8.66 -4.09
C ARG A 235 -12.25 8.69 -5.52
N ASN A 236 -13.18 8.47 -6.44
CA ASN A 236 -12.92 8.69 -7.85
C ASN A 236 -12.75 10.20 -8.12
N LEU A 237 -11.53 10.60 -8.48
CA LEU A 237 -11.21 11.99 -8.85
C LEU A 237 -11.65 12.38 -10.27
N GLY A 238 -12.37 11.50 -10.98
CA GLY A 238 -12.86 11.71 -12.35
C GLY A 238 -11.90 11.26 -13.44
N PHE A 239 -10.69 10.81 -13.09
CA PHE A 239 -9.65 10.34 -13.99
C PHE A 239 -8.98 9.04 -13.50
N ALA A 240 -9.70 8.24 -12.70
CA ALA A 240 -9.20 6.91 -12.34
C ALA A 240 -9.07 6.05 -13.60
N PHE A 241 -7.94 5.36 -13.76
CA PHE A 241 -7.77 4.42 -14.87
C PHE A 241 -8.25 3.00 -14.51
N THR A 242 -8.44 2.72 -13.22
CA THR A 242 -9.10 1.50 -12.76
C THR A 242 -9.78 1.71 -11.41
N GLU A 243 -10.74 0.84 -11.12
CA GLU A 243 -11.43 0.70 -9.84
C GLU A 243 -11.29 -0.74 -9.36
N VAL A 244 -10.93 -0.91 -8.10
CA VAL A 244 -10.74 -2.23 -7.47
C VAL A 244 -11.50 -2.28 -6.15
N GLU A 245 -11.80 -3.48 -5.68
CA GLU A 245 -12.62 -3.73 -4.50
C GLU A 245 -11.90 -4.70 -3.56
N TYR A 246 -12.13 -4.52 -2.25
CA TYR A 246 -11.64 -5.41 -1.22
C TYR A 246 -12.56 -6.61 -1.04
N TYR A 247 -11.95 -7.75 -0.71
CA TYR A 247 -12.63 -8.98 -0.32
C TYR A 247 -12.01 -9.50 0.97
N HIS A 248 -12.83 -10.07 1.84
CA HIS A 248 -12.47 -10.46 3.20
C HIS A 248 -12.70 -11.95 3.42
N TYR A 249 -11.65 -12.71 3.69
CA TYR A 249 -11.75 -14.08 4.18
C TYR A 249 -11.69 -14.07 5.70
N ILE A 250 -12.72 -14.60 6.35
CA ILE A 250 -12.87 -14.50 7.80
C ILE A 250 -12.09 -15.62 8.49
N LEU A 251 -11.12 -15.28 9.34
CA LEU A 251 -10.34 -16.27 10.10
C LEU A 251 -10.84 -16.45 11.53
N ASN A 252 -11.42 -15.39 12.12
CA ASN A 252 -11.96 -15.39 13.48
C ASN A 252 -13.35 -14.73 13.55
N ILE A 253 -14.39 -15.46 13.18
CA ILE A 253 -15.76 -14.93 13.14
C ILE A 253 -16.29 -14.52 14.52
N ASN A 254 -15.92 -15.25 15.57
CA ASN A 254 -16.39 -14.99 16.93
C ASN A 254 -15.88 -13.66 17.46
N ARG A 255 -14.61 -13.33 17.17
CA ARG A 255 -14.04 -12.03 17.53
C ARG A 255 -14.60 -10.91 16.66
N LEU A 256 -14.68 -11.11 15.35
CA LEU A 256 -15.19 -10.08 14.45
C LEU A 256 -16.66 -9.73 14.70
N ARG A 257 -17.52 -10.68 15.08
CA ARG A 257 -18.92 -10.39 15.46
C ARG A 257 -19.03 -9.47 16.68
N LYS A 258 -18.04 -9.47 17.59
CA LYS A 258 -18.00 -8.57 18.75
C LYS A 258 -17.51 -7.18 18.37
N LEU A 259 -16.60 -7.08 17.41
CA LEU A 259 -15.91 -5.83 17.04
C LEU A 259 -16.56 -5.13 15.83
N ILE A 260 -17.29 -5.85 15.00
CA ILE A 260 -17.87 -5.37 13.76
C ILE A 260 -19.27 -5.95 13.63
N TYR A 261 -20.21 -5.14 13.14
CA TYR A 261 -21.51 -5.64 12.76
C TYR A 261 -21.39 -6.55 11.52
N ILE A 262 -21.39 -7.86 11.74
CA ILE A 262 -21.53 -8.89 10.70
C ILE A 262 -22.91 -9.53 10.92
N PRO A 263 -23.90 -9.32 10.02
CA PRO A 263 -25.23 -9.90 10.19
C PRO A 263 -25.17 -11.42 10.32
N TYR A 264 -25.91 -11.98 11.28
CA TYR A 264 -25.97 -13.43 11.49
C TYR A 264 -26.43 -14.20 10.24
N ASP A 265 -27.35 -13.61 9.46
CA ASP A 265 -27.91 -14.22 8.26
C ASP A 265 -26.97 -14.14 7.04
N TYR A 266 -25.96 -13.27 7.08
CA TYR A 266 -25.06 -13.05 5.94
C TYR A 266 -24.22 -14.29 5.65
N ILE A 267 -23.70 -14.95 6.70
CA ILE A 267 -22.86 -16.15 6.57
C ILE A 267 -23.70 -17.42 6.37
N ASN A 268 -24.92 -17.48 6.92
CA ASN A 268 -25.80 -18.65 6.76
C ASN A 268 -26.45 -18.74 5.37
N SER A 269 -26.52 -17.63 4.63
CA SER A 269 -27.09 -17.59 3.27
C SER A 269 -26.14 -18.11 2.19
N THR A 270 -24.83 -18.09 2.47
CA THR A 270 -23.83 -18.83 1.72
C THR A 270 -23.74 -20.23 2.31
N ASN A 271 -24.11 -21.30 1.59
CA ASN A 271 -23.99 -22.71 2.00
C ASN A 271 -22.54 -23.17 2.33
N THR A 272 -21.62 -22.24 2.57
CA THR A 272 -20.26 -22.43 3.03
C THR A 272 -20.31 -22.66 4.53
N ILE A 273 -20.30 -23.93 4.91
CA ILE A 273 -19.97 -24.33 6.26
C ILE A 273 -18.56 -23.78 6.52
N TYR A 274 -18.45 -22.64 7.21
CA TYR A 274 -17.26 -22.24 7.94
C TYR A 274 -17.09 -23.30 9.03
N ASN A 275 -16.59 -24.47 8.61
CA ASN A 275 -16.31 -25.59 9.48
C ASN A 275 -15.09 -25.20 10.30
N ASP A 276 -15.33 -24.55 11.44
CA ASP A 276 -14.37 -24.49 12.53
C ASP A 276 -13.79 -25.90 12.80
N ASP A 277 -14.57 -26.96 12.53
CA ASP A 277 -14.21 -28.37 12.69
C ASP A 277 -13.13 -28.91 11.73
N ILE A 278 -12.99 -28.40 10.49
CA ILE A 278 -11.95 -28.88 9.55
C ILE A 278 -10.55 -28.36 9.96
N LEU A 279 -10.50 -27.20 10.62
CA LEU A 279 -9.26 -26.61 11.14
C LEU A 279 -8.97 -26.98 12.60
N ASN A 280 -9.97 -27.49 13.33
CA ASN A 280 -9.85 -27.97 14.72
C ASN A 280 -9.50 -29.46 14.83
N SER A 281 -9.02 -30.11 13.76
CA SER A 281 -8.60 -31.51 13.88
C SER A 281 -7.54 -31.64 14.99
N SER A 282 -7.81 -32.53 15.94
CA SER A 282 -7.08 -32.72 17.21
C SER A 282 -5.60 -33.09 17.05
N ILE A 283 -5.09 -33.16 15.82
CA ILE A 283 -3.68 -33.34 15.48
C ILE A 283 -2.92 -32.00 15.53
N TYR A 284 -3.58 -30.86 15.29
CA TYR A 284 -2.95 -29.53 15.29
C TYR A 284 -2.90 -28.87 16.68
N ASN A 285 -3.86 -29.16 17.55
CA ASN A 285 -4.01 -28.45 18.83
C ASN A 285 -3.07 -28.91 19.94
N SER A 286 -2.52 -30.13 19.90
CA SER A 286 -1.67 -30.62 21.01
C SER A 286 -0.24 -30.05 21.01
N ASN A 287 0.23 -29.53 19.88
CA ASN A 287 1.60 -28.98 19.77
C ASN A 287 1.66 -27.45 19.93
N ILE A 288 0.53 -26.74 19.81
CA ILE A 288 0.48 -25.27 19.81
C ILE A 288 0.18 -24.69 21.21
N LEU A 289 -0.54 -25.42 22.06
CA LEU A 289 -1.03 -24.89 23.36
C LEU A 289 -0.05 -25.04 24.53
N ASN A 290 1.14 -25.62 24.33
CA ASN A 290 2.12 -25.87 25.40
C ASN A 290 3.46 -25.12 25.24
N SER A 291 3.53 -24.01 24.51
CA SER A 291 4.74 -23.20 24.44
C SER A 291 4.52 -21.80 25.03
N SER A 292 4.68 -21.69 26.35
CA SER A 292 5.06 -20.45 27.03
C SER A 292 6.54 -20.10 26.76
N LEU A 293 7.04 -20.40 25.56
CA LEU A 293 8.43 -20.21 25.15
C LEU A 293 8.41 -19.86 23.66
N TYR A 294 8.80 -18.61 23.40
CA TYR A 294 9.29 -18.14 22.12
C TYR A 294 10.53 -19.01 21.79
N ASN A 295 10.32 -20.15 21.13
CA ASN A 295 11.40 -21.03 20.70
C ASN A 295 11.36 -21.14 19.18
N ASP A 296 12.55 -21.14 18.60
CA ASP A 296 12.91 -21.23 17.18
C ASP A 296 12.30 -22.42 16.40
N ASP A 297 11.49 -23.25 17.06
CA ASP A 297 10.90 -24.47 16.51
C ASP A 297 9.60 -24.22 15.71
N ILE A 298 8.91 -23.08 15.88
CA ILE A 298 7.78 -22.71 15.00
C ILE A 298 8.28 -22.39 13.57
N LEU A 299 9.56 -22.06 13.42
CA LEU A 299 10.21 -21.90 12.10
C LEU A 299 10.55 -23.25 11.43
N ASN A 300 10.55 -24.36 12.17
CA ASN A 300 10.98 -25.67 11.68
C ASN A 300 9.80 -26.56 11.30
N ASN A 301 9.39 -26.48 10.02
CA ASN A 301 8.87 -27.55 9.15
C ASN A 301 7.75 -28.50 9.65
N SER A 302 7.12 -28.31 10.81
CA SER A 302 6.15 -29.27 11.38
C SER A 302 4.68 -28.81 11.36
N LEU A 303 4.39 -27.60 10.87
CA LEU A 303 3.03 -27.04 10.79
C LEU A 303 2.40 -27.13 9.39
N TYR A 304 3.20 -27.33 8.34
CA TYR A 304 2.75 -27.27 6.95
C TYR A 304 2.69 -28.66 6.32
N ASN A 305 1.82 -28.84 5.34
CA ASN A 305 2.02 -29.89 4.35
C ASN A 305 3.41 -29.64 3.72
N SER A 306 4.27 -30.66 3.66
CA SER A 306 5.75 -30.58 3.79
C SER A 306 6.59 -29.69 2.83
N ASN A 307 6.01 -28.79 2.04
CA ASN A 307 6.67 -28.06 0.96
C ASN A 307 6.57 -26.53 1.01
N THR A 308 5.64 -25.97 1.79
CA THR A 308 5.56 -24.52 2.00
C THR A 308 6.49 -24.10 3.13
N ARG A 309 7.25 -23.01 2.93
CA ARG A 309 8.07 -22.40 3.98
C ARG A 309 8.14 -20.88 3.82
N LEU A 310 8.47 -20.21 4.92
CA LEU A 310 8.92 -18.83 4.91
C LEU A 310 10.22 -18.69 4.12
N ILE A 311 10.42 -17.55 3.45
CA ILE A 311 11.70 -17.24 2.81
C ILE A 311 12.80 -17.03 3.85
N ASN A 312 14.06 -17.16 3.44
CA ASN A 312 15.18 -16.74 4.26
C ASN A 312 15.61 -15.31 3.86
N ASN A 313 15.55 -14.37 4.81
CA ASN A 313 15.96 -12.98 4.59
C ASN A 313 17.43 -12.82 4.19
N ASP A 314 18.28 -13.76 4.56
CA ASP A 314 19.72 -13.71 4.27
C ASP A 314 20.09 -14.44 2.96
N ASP A 315 19.15 -15.17 2.36
CA ASP A 315 19.39 -15.95 1.13
C ASP A 315 18.82 -15.24 -0.11
N ASP A 316 19.70 -14.66 -0.91
CA ASP A 316 19.33 -14.01 -2.18
C ASP A 316 18.64 -14.98 -3.16
N ASN A 317 18.88 -16.29 -3.05
CA ASN A 317 18.27 -17.27 -3.96
C ASN A 317 16.75 -17.31 -3.85
N ASP A 318 16.19 -17.09 -2.66
CA ASP A 318 14.74 -17.06 -2.49
C ASP A 318 14.12 -15.83 -3.15
N PHE A 319 14.76 -14.66 -3.03
CA PHE A 319 14.33 -13.43 -3.70
C PHE A 319 14.45 -13.54 -5.23
N ILE A 320 15.56 -14.10 -5.72
CA ILE A 320 15.76 -14.36 -7.16
C ILE A 320 14.67 -15.31 -7.68
N TYR A 321 14.37 -16.37 -6.93
CA TYR A 321 13.32 -17.32 -7.26
C TYR A 321 11.94 -16.65 -7.32
N ILE A 322 11.61 -15.80 -6.35
CA ILE A 322 10.38 -15.01 -6.36
C ILE A 322 10.31 -14.11 -7.60
N ASN A 323 11.41 -13.44 -7.94
CA ASN A 323 11.45 -12.57 -9.12
C ASN A 323 11.17 -13.36 -10.41
N GLN A 324 11.73 -14.57 -10.53
CA GLN A 324 11.47 -15.46 -11.67
C GLN A 324 9.98 -15.85 -11.76
N LEU A 325 9.36 -16.18 -10.63
CA LEU A 325 7.93 -16.50 -10.58
C LEU A 325 7.07 -15.27 -10.92
N LEU A 326 7.40 -14.10 -10.39
CA LEU A 326 6.71 -12.84 -10.69
C LEU A 326 6.79 -12.50 -12.18
N LEU A 327 7.98 -12.55 -12.77
CA LEU A 327 8.17 -12.28 -14.20
C LEU A 327 7.36 -13.26 -15.05
N LYS A 328 7.42 -14.57 -14.73
CA LYS A 328 6.62 -15.59 -15.42
C LYS A 328 5.12 -15.29 -15.35
N TYR A 329 4.63 -14.77 -14.23
CA TYR A 329 3.22 -14.41 -14.07
C TYR A 329 2.85 -13.13 -14.83
N ASN A 330 3.62 -12.06 -14.63
CA ASN A 330 3.37 -10.74 -15.21
C ASN A 330 3.48 -10.75 -16.74
N GLN A 331 4.39 -11.55 -17.29
CA GLN A 331 4.61 -11.69 -18.74
C GLN A 331 3.82 -12.86 -19.34
N CYS A 332 2.98 -13.55 -18.56
CA CYS A 332 2.16 -14.62 -19.10
C CYS A 332 1.16 -14.05 -20.11
N ASN A 333 1.18 -14.55 -21.35
CA ASN A 333 0.25 -14.13 -22.41
C ASN A 333 -1.23 -14.35 -22.01
N VAL A 334 -1.50 -15.30 -21.10
CA VAL A 334 -2.84 -15.58 -20.59
C VAL A 334 -3.29 -14.51 -19.59
N CYS A 335 -2.43 -14.19 -18.60
CA CYS A 335 -2.71 -13.13 -17.62
C CYS A 335 -2.81 -11.76 -18.32
N ASN A 336 -1.88 -11.50 -19.25
CA ASN A 336 -1.77 -10.28 -20.04
C ASN A 336 -1.86 -9.05 -19.11
N ILE A 337 -1.01 -9.02 -18.07
CA ILE A 337 -0.89 -7.89 -17.15
C ILE A 337 -0.26 -6.72 -17.91
N GLN A 338 -0.88 -5.55 -17.82
CA GLN A 338 -0.48 -4.34 -18.55
C GLN A 338 0.31 -3.36 -17.70
N LEU A 339 0.12 -3.39 -16.37
CA LEU A 339 0.82 -2.53 -15.40
C LEU A 339 1.29 -3.37 -14.21
N TYR A 340 2.60 -3.38 -13.95
CA TYR A 340 3.17 -4.08 -12.80
C TYR A 340 4.51 -3.48 -12.36
N GLU A 341 4.92 -3.75 -11.12
CA GLU A 341 6.24 -3.35 -10.61
C GLU A 341 7.35 -4.25 -11.18
N VAL A 342 8.43 -3.64 -11.63
CA VAL A 342 9.64 -4.30 -12.12
C VAL A 342 10.69 -4.25 -11.02
N PHE A 343 11.09 -5.41 -10.52
CA PHE A 343 12.19 -5.53 -9.56
C PHE A 343 13.49 -5.80 -10.32
N ASN A 344 14.21 -4.72 -10.62
CA ASN A 344 15.44 -4.75 -11.42
C ASN A 344 16.72 -5.02 -10.62
N ASP A 345 16.65 -5.00 -9.29
CA ASP A 345 17.77 -5.34 -8.41
C ASP A 345 17.30 -6.12 -7.16
N ILE A 346 18.27 -6.72 -6.45
CA ILE A 346 18.00 -7.55 -5.27
C ILE A 346 17.48 -6.74 -4.07
N ASP A 347 17.84 -5.46 -3.99
CA ASP A 347 17.42 -4.60 -2.90
C ASP A 347 15.94 -4.25 -3.03
N ALA A 348 15.47 -3.97 -4.26
CA ALA A 348 14.06 -3.77 -4.55
C ALA A 348 13.22 -5.01 -4.23
N LEU A 349 13.77 -6.22 -4.43
CA LEU A 349 13.13 -7.46 -3.99
C LEU A 349 13.09 -7.55 -2.46
N ARG A 350 14.23 -7.37 -1.80
CA ARG A 350 14.32 -7.40 -0.33
C ARG A 350 13.38 -6.38 0.32
N ASP A 351 13.27 -5.18 -0.25
CA ASP A 351 12.42 -4.09 0.23
C ASP A 351 10.92 -4.41 0.23
N ASN A 352 10.48 -5.36 -0.59
CA ASN A 352 9.07 -5.71 -0.73
C ASN A 352 8.73 -7.12 -0.24
N PHE A 353 9.70 -8.04 -0.21
CA PHE A 353 9.43 -9.46 0.09
C PHE A 353 10.02 -9.94 1.41
N LYS A 354 10.95 -9.21 2.04
CA LYS A 354 11.60 -9.68 3.28
C LYS A 354 10.59 -9.88 4.41
N ILE A 355 10.85 -10.88 5.23
CA ILE A 355 10.08 -11.11 6.45
C ILE A 355 10.42 -10.02 7.45
N ILE A 356 9.38 -9.42 8.01
CA ILE A 356 9.45 -8.48 9.11
C ILE A 356 8.43 -8.95 10.13
N ASP A 357 8.92 -9.35 11.30
CA ASP A 357 8.07 -9.86 12.35
C ASP A 357 6.92 -8.89 12.65
N ASN A 358 5.73 -9.45 12.79
CA ASN A 358 4.46 -8.76 13.02
C ASN A 358 4.01 -7.81 11.91
N PHE A 359 4.69 -7.76 10.76
CA PHE A 359 4.34 -6.84 9.68
C PHE A 359 4.35 -7.46 8.29
N ASN A 360 5.41 -8.11 7.80
CA ASN A 360 5.47 -8.61 6.42
C ASN A 360 5.92 -10.07 6.38
N TYR A 361 5.24 -10.89 5.60
CA TYR A 361 5.55 -12.32 5.49
C TYR A 361 5.49 -12.77 4.04
N THR A 362 6.47 -13.56 3.64
CA THR A 362 6.52 -14.19 2.32
C THR A 362 6.71 -15.70 2.48
N LEU A 363 5.77 -16.46 1.93
CA LEU A 363 5.86 -17.92 1.83
C LEU A 363 6.15 -18.32 0.39
N ILE A 364 6.91 -19.40 0.25
CA ILE A 364 7.20 -20.05 -1.02
C ILE A 364 6.87 -21.54 -0.93
N ASN A 365 6.39 -22.10 -2.03
CA ASN A 365 6.29 -23.53 -2.23
C ASN A 365 6.99 -23.89 -3.54
N LYS A 366 8.22 -24.40 -3.41
CA LYS A 366 9.09 -24.69 -4.57
C LYS A 366 8.59 -25.86 -5.41
N GLN A 367 7.86 -26.80 -4.81
CA GLN A 367 7.29 -27.95 -5.53
C GLN A 367 6.16 -27.50 -6.47
N GLU A 368 5.32 -26.58 -6.01
CA GLU A 368 4.21 -26.04 -6.80
C GLU A 368 4.63 -24.88 -7.72
N GLY A 369 5.79 -24.28 -7.47
CA GLY A 369 6.22 -23.08 -8.18
C GLY A 369 5.41 -21.85 -7.81
N THR A 370 4.96 -21.77 -6.56
CA THR A 370 4.07 -20.72 -6.06
C THR A 370 4.73 -19.92 -4.94
N PHE A 371 4.32 -18.66 -4.81
CA PHE A 371 4.68 -17.83 -3.67
C PHE A 371 3.52 -16.89 -3.31
N ILE A 372 3.51 -16.41 -2.08
CA ILE A 372 2.56 -15.42 -1.59
C ILE A 372 3.27 -14.48 -0.62
N THR A 373 2.97 -13.18 -0.71
CA THR A 373 3.43 -12.16 0.22
C THR A 373 2.24 -11.38 0.71
N PHE A 374 2.14 -11.23 2.03
CA PHE A 374 1.11 -10.42 2.67
C PHE A 374 1.70 -9.65 3.83
N TYR A 375 1.04 -8.53 4.16
CA TYR A 375 1.39 -7.71 5.30
C TYR A 375 0.26 -7.63 6.32
N ILE A 376 0.62 -7.41 7.58
CA ILE A 376 -0.28 -7.31 8.71
C ILE A 376 -0.60 -5.84 8.96
N MET A 377 -1.88 -5.55 9.11
CA MET A 377 -2.39 -4.25 9.51
C MET A 377 -3.34 -4.39 10.71
N TYR A 378 -3.50 -3.25 11.39
CA TYR A 378 -4.35 -3.14 12.55
C TYR A 378 -5.41 -2.07 12.33
N ILE A 379 -6.63 -2.36 12.79
CA ILE A 379 -7.75 -1.42 12.77
C ILE A 379 -8.18 -1.15 14.21
N ASP A 380 -8.22 0.13 14.58
CA ASP A 380 -8.85 0.60 15.82
C ASP A 380 -10.37 0.68 15.64
N ASN A 381 -11.11 -0.09 16.42
CA ASN A 381 -12.56 0.03 16.54
C ASN A 381 -12.92 1.02 17.66
N LYS A 382 -13.32 2.23 17.27
CA LYS A 382 -13.73 3.28 18.21
C LYS A 382 -15.12 3.06 18.82
N LEU A 383 -15.93 2.16 18.26
CA LEU A 383 -17.24 1.82 18.81
C LEU A 383 -17.16 0.88 20.02
N TYR A 384 -15.98 0.30 20.28
CA TYR A 384 -15.80 -0.60 21.41
C TYR A 384 -15.76 0.22 22.72
N ASP A 385 -16.93 0.36 23.35
CA ASP A 385 -17.11 1.04 24.62
C ASP A 385 -16.70 0.10 25.78
N THR A 386 -15.75 0.53 26.61
CA THR A 386 -15.24 -0.22 27.77
C THR A 386 -16.27 -0.37 28.89
N ASN A 387 -17.44 0.26 28.77
CA ASN A 387 -18.47 0.29 29.80
C ASN A 387 -19.43 -0.91 29.79
N ASN A 388 -19.21 -1.90 28.92
CA ASN A 388 -19.99 -3.16 28.86
C ASN A 388 -19.12 -4.41 29.07
N SER A 389 -18.07 -4.32 29.90
CA SER A 389 -17.27 -5.50 30.31
C SER A 389 -17.98 -6.45 31.29
N ASP A 390 -19.20 -6.15 31.71
CA ASP A 390 -19.98 -7.03 32.59
C ASP A 390 -20.76 -8.06 31.78
N LEU A 391 -20.09 -9.00 31.09
CA LEU A 391 -20.76 -10.27 30.69
C LEU A 391 -19.87 -11.44 30.28
N TYR A 392 -18.54 -11.36 30.26
CA TYR A 392 -17.71 -12.56 29.98
C TYR A 392 -16.46 -12.67 30.87
N ASP A 393 -16.52 -13.71 31.70
CA ASP A 393 -15.45 -14.41 32.44
C ASP A 393 -14.64 -13.65 33.50
N ASN A 394 -15.28 -13.47 34.66
CA ASN A 394 -14.60 -13.63 35.94
C ASN A 394 -14.09 -15.07 36.05
N ASN A 395 -12.85 -15.34 35.66
CA ASN A 395 -11.95 -16.29 36.32
C ASN A 395 -10.56 -16.27 35.66
N ASN A 396 -9.54 -16.05 36.48
CA ASN A 396 -8.09 -16.13 36.22
C ASN A 396 -7.41 -14.93 35.56
N ILE A 397 -7.13 -13.90 36.36
CA ILE A 397 -5.81 -13.25 36.30
C ILE A 397 -5.27 -13.10 37.71
N ASN A 398 -4.33 -13.97 38.05
CA ASN A 398 -3.43 -13.81 39.18
C ASN A 398 -2.01 -13.90 38.62
N SER A 399 -1.10 -13.11 39.21
CA SER A 399 0.36 -13.11 39.05
C SER A 399 0.97 -12.27 37.90
N ASN A 400 1.34 -11.05 38.26
CA ASN A 400 2.72 -10.52 38.28
C ASN A 400 3.66 -10.93 37.13
N ASN A 401 4.07 -9.97 36.32
CA ASN A 401 5.49 -9.60 36.21
C ASN A 401 5.70 -8.25 35.54
N SER A 402 6.50 -7.42 36.22
CA SER A 402 7.01 -6.13 35.79
C SER A 402 8.15 -6.29 34.77
N ASN A 403 8.31 -5.26 33.93
CA ASN A 403 9.49 -4.90 33.13
C ASN A 403 9.60 -5.54 31.74
N ASN A 404 9.11 -4.85 30.71
CA ASN A 404 9.98 -4.33 29.64
C ASN A 404 9.23 -3.36 28.72
N SER A 405 9.88 -2.23 28.45
CA SER A 405 9.53 -1.23 27.45
C SER A 405 9.66 -1.81 26.05
N ASN A 406 8.53 -2.14 25.43
CA ASN A 406 8.33 -2.24 23.99
C ASN A 406 6.85 -1.94 23.76
N ASN A 407 6.51 -1.04 22.84
CA ASN A 407 5.14 -0.80 22.40
C ASN A 407 4.61 -1.98 21.55
N THR A 408 4.75 -3.20 22.07
CA THR A 408 4.06 -4.38 21.58
C THR A 408 2.61 -4.18 21.99
N ILE A 409 1.72 -3.94 21.02
CA ILE A 409 0.28 -4.03 21.27
C ILE A 409 0.04 -5.48 21.70
N LEU A 410 -0.11 -5.70 23.01
CA LEU A 410 -0.46 -6.99 23.55
C LEU A 410 -1.84 -7.35 23.00
N TYR A 411 -1.84 -8.26 22.04
CA TYR A 411 -3.05 -8.86 21.49
C TYR A 411 -3.69 -9.73 22.56
N ASP A 412 -4.55 -9.12 23.37
CA ASP A 412 -5.49 -9.86 24.20
C ASP A 412 -6.78 -10.12 23.38
N ASN A 413 -7.41 -11.27 23.62
CA ASN A 413 -8.71 -11.63 23.05
C ASN A 413 -9.81 -10.61 23.39
N ASN A 414 -9.54 -9.70 24.34
CA ASN A 414 -10.38 -8.59 24.76
C ASN A 414 -9.99 -7.21 24.18
N SER A 415 -9.03 -7.14 23.25
CA SER A 415 -8.61 -5.87 22.66
C SER A 415 -9.60 -5.37 21.58
N LYS A 416 -9.82 -4.05 21.56
CA LYS A 416 -10.63 -3.35 20.54
C LYS A 416 -10.04 -3.37 19.12
N TYR A 417 -8.84 -3.92 18.96
CA TYR A 417 -8.10 -3.87 17.70
C TYR A 417 -8.41 -5.08 16.83
N ILE A 418 -8.63 -4.87 15.54
CA ILE A 418 -8.80 -5.96 14.57
C ILE A 418 -7.47 -6.15 13.86
N LYS A 419 -6.97 -7.39 13.85
CA LYS A 419 -5.76 -7.77 13.12
C LYS A 419 -6.13 -8.34 11.76
N LYS A 420 -5.57 -7.80 10.69
CA LYS A 420 -5.81 -8.32 9.34
C LYS A 420 -4.52 -8.56 8.59
N ALA A 421 -4.51 -9.58 7.76
CA ALA A 421 -3.49 -9.77 6.73
C ALA A 421 -4.02 -9.22 5.40
N ILE A 422 -3.19 -8.59 4.58
CA ILE A 422 -3.54 -8.10 3.25
C ILE A 422 -2.59 -8.74 2.23
N LEU A 423 -3.16 -9.43 1.24
CA LEU A 423 -2.40 -9.97 0.12
C LEU A 423 -1.75 -8.84 -0.68
N GLN A 424 -0.43 -8.92 -0.87
CA GLN A 424 0.35 -7.95 -1.63
C GLN A 424 0.74 -8.48 -3.02
N TYR A 425 1.39 -9.64 -3.05
CA TYR A 425 1.93 -10.23 -4.28
C TYR A 425 1.77 -11.75 -4.23
N HIS A 426 1.63 -12.39 -5.39
CA HIS A 426 1.58 -13.84 -5.48
C HIS A 426 1.92 -14.35 -6.88
N ASN A 427 2.26 -15.64 -6.95
CA ASN A 427 2.17 -16.45 -8.16
C ASN A 427 1.34 -17.69 -7.83
N ILE A 428 0.06 -17.69 -8.22
CA ILE A 428 -0.88 -18.79 -7.98
C ILE A 428 -1.54 -19.26 -9.29
N GLY A 429 -1.65 -18.39 -10.30
CA GLY A 429 -2.42 -18.62 -11.52
C GLY A 429 -1.79 -19.50 -12.61
N ASN A 430 -0.61 -20.10 -12.38
CA ASN A 430 0.09 -20.89 -13.40
C ASN A 430 -0.12 -22.42 -13.28
N ASN A 431 -0.71 -22.93 -12.20
CA ASN A 431 -1.03 -24.35 -12.10
C ASN A 431 -2.39 -24.61 -12.74
N THR A 432 -2.36 -25.22 -13.92
CA THR A 432 -3.52 -25.68 -14.72
C THR A 432 -4.26 -26.86 -14.11
N ASN A 433 -3.93 -27.24 -12.87
CA ASN A 433 -4.61 -28.32 -12.20
C ASN A 433 -5.86 -27.74 -11.58
N ASN A 434 -7.00 -28.26 -12.04
CA ASN A 434 -8.37 -27.87 -11.72
C ASN A 434 -8.73 -28.22 -10.24
N THR A 435 -7.82 -27.97 -9.30
CA THR A 435 -8.02 -28.22 -7.87
C THR A 435 -8.63 -26.97 -7.23
N ASN A 436 -9.71 -27.16 -6.47
CA ASN A 436 -10.34 -26.05 -5.75
C ASN A 436 -9.47 -25.53 -4.59
N ASN A 437 -8.47 -26.29 -4.16
CA ASN A 437 -7.58 -25.93 -3.06
C ASN A 437 -6.22 -25.49 -3.59
N ILE A 438 -5.69 -24.42 -3.02
CA ILE A 438 -4.39 -23.85 -3.31
C ILE A 438 -3.57 -23.99 -2.02
N GLN A 439 -2.67 -24.98 -1.98
CA GLN A 439 -1.97 -25.39 -0.75
C GLN A 439 -1.28 -24.21 -0.06
N ILE A 440 -0.59 -23.35 -0.81
CA ILE A 440 0.09 -22.19 -0.23
C ILE A 440 -0.87 -21.16 0.40
N LEU A 441 -2.11 -21.05 -0.08
CA LEU A 441 -3.14 -20.20 0.54
C LEU A 441 -3.68 -20.85 1.82
N ASP A 442 -3.92 -22.16 1.80
CA ASP A 442 -4.34 -22.92 3.00
C ASP A 442 -3.29 -22.79 4.12
N ASP A 443 -2.02 -22.91 3.77
CA ASP A 443 -0.88 -22.72 4.68
C ASP A 443 -0.80 -21.27 5.18
N ALA A 444 -1.02 -20.27 4.30
CA ALA A 444 -1.03 -18.86 4.68
C ALA A 444 -2.20 -18.52 5.64
N PHE A 445 -3.40 -19.07 5.42
CA PHE A 445 -4.52 -18.90 6.33
C PHE A 445 -4.26 -19.53 7.70
N THR A 446 -3.67 -20.73 7.71
CA THR A 446 -3.27 -21.43 8.94
C THR A 446 -2.23 -20.62 9.71
N PHE A 447 -1.21 -20.09 9.02
CA PHE A 447 -0.20 -19.23 9.59
C PHE A 447 -0.78 -17.92 10.13
N CYS A 448 -1.70 -17.28 9.40
CA CYS A 448 -2.38 -16.08 9.88
C CYS A 448 -3.21 -16.38 11.13
N LYS A 449 -3.93 -17.52 11.17
CA LYS A 449 -4.72 -17.93 12.34
C LYS A 449 -3.85 -18.18 13.56
N SER A 450 -2.68 -18.82 13.41
CA SER A 450 -1.75 -19.05 14.53
C SER A 450 -1.18 -17.74 15.08
N MET A 451 -1.07 -16.71 14.23
CA MET A 451 -0.70 -15.35 14.64
C MET A 451 -1.85 -14.51 15.21
N GLY A 452 -3.05 -15.07 15.36
CA GLY A 452 -4.22 -14.36 15.86
C GLY A 452 -4.77 -13.31 14.88
N VAL A 453 -4.57 -13.49 13.57
CA VAL A 453 -5.17 -12.65 12.54
C VAL A 453 -6.67 -12.95 12.45
N ASP A 454 -7.49 -11.89 12.41
CA ASP A 454 -8.95 -11.99 12.40
C ASP A 454 -9.54 -12.18 10.99
N MET A 455 -8.90 -11.59 9.98
CA MET A 455 -9.31 -11.69 8.58
C MET A 455 -8.12 -11.59 7.60
N PHE A 456 -8.29 -12.16 6.42
CA PHE A 456 -7.34 -12.07 5.32
C PHE A 456 -7.99 -11.34 4.13
N ASP A 457 -7.42 -10.20 3.76
CA ASP A 457 -7.92 -9.31 2.73
C ASP A 457 -7.22 -9.54 1.39
N VAL A 458 -7.98 -9.40 0.31
CA VAL A 458 -7.45 -9.42 -1.05
C VAL A 458 -8.13 -8.35 -1.90
N LEU A 459 -7.36 -7.74 -2.81
CA LEU A 459 -7.90 -6.90 -3.88
C LEU A 459 -8.18 -7.75 -5.12
N ASN A 460 -9.27 -7.45 -5.83
CA ASN A 460 -9.61 -8.09 -7.10
C ASN A 460 -8.79 -7.59 -8.31
N ILE A 461 -7.48 -7.45 -8.11
CA ILE A 461 -6.52 -7.15 -9.17
C ILE A 461 -5.87 -8.43 -9.70
N ALA A 462 -5.05 -8.34 -10.74
CA ALA A 462 -4.26 -9.46 -11.27
C ALA A 462 -5.05 -10.75 -11.61
N GLY A 463 -6.38 -10.70 -11.70
CA GLY A 463 -7.21 -11.90 -11.88
C GLY A 463 -7.47 -12.69 -10.59
N ASN A 464 -7.27 -12.06 -9.42
CA ASN A 464 -7.61 -12.62 -8.11
C ASN A 464 -9.06 -13.06 -7.98
N ASP A 465 -9.98 -12.42 -8.73
CA ASP A 465 -11.36 -12.87 -8.88
C ASP A 465 -11.41 -14.39 -9.15
N ILE A 466 -10.67 -14.86 -10.16
CA ILE A 466 -10.71 -16.25 -10.64
C ILE A 466 -9.75 -17.16 -9.85
N HIS A 467 -8.56 -16.65 -9.52
CA HIS A 467 -7.48 -17.46 -8.97
C HIS A 467 -7.53 -17.63 -7.46
N ILE A 468 -8.24 -16.77 -6.74
CA ILE A 468 -8.24 -16.73 -5.27
C ILE A 468 -9.67 -16.60 -4.73
N ILE A 469 -10.37 -15.54 -5.14
CA ILE A 469 -11.66 -15.14 -4.58
C ILE A 469 -12.73 -16.21 -4.87
N ASP A 470 -12.85 -16.68 -6.11
CA ASP A 470 -13.82 -17.72 -6.48
C ASP A 470 -13.50 -19.11 -5.89
N LYS A 471 -12.31 -19.30 -5.29
CA LYS A 471 -11.85 -20.59 -4.73
C LYS A 471 -12.13 -20.73 -3.24
N TYR A 472 -12.34 -19.61 -2.54
CA TYR A 472 -12.54 -19.57 -1.10
C TYR A 472 -13.76 -18.71 -0.77
N PRO A 473 -14.40 -18.87 0.41
CA PRO A 473 -15.58 -18.09 0.80
C PRO A 473 -15.21 -16.65 1.22
N PHE A 474 -14.58 -15.90 0.33
CA PHE A 474 -14.33 -14.48 0.48
C PHE A 474 -15.64 -13.70 0.45
N LEU A 475 -15.80 -12.79 1.40
CA LEU A 475 -16.92 -11.86 1.45
C LEU A 475 -16.58 -10.59 0.67
N HIS A 476 -17.51 -10.10 -0.14
CA HIS A 476 -17.37 -8.81 -0.81
C HIS A 476 -17.30 -7.68 0.22
N GLY A 477 -16.25 -6.86 0.14
CA GLY A 477 -16.06 -5.70 0.99
C GLY A 477 -16.78 -4.47 0.45
N THR A 478 -17.06 -3.51 1.33
CA THR A 478 -17.70 -2.24 0.95
C THR A 478 -16.69 -1.18 0.46
N GLY A 479 -15.39 -1.44 0.62
CA GLY A 479 -14.32 -0.52 0.26
C GLY A 479 -13.96 -0.60 -1.21
N LYS A 480 -13.86 0.57 -1.85
CA LYS A 480 -13.39 0.74 -3.23
C LYS A 480 -12.10 1.53 -3.25
N LEU A 481 -11.19 1.16 -4.13
CA LEU A 481 -9.93 1.84 -4.32
C LEU A 481 -9.77 2.21 -5.79
N TYR A 482 -9.51 3.50 -6.04
CA TYR A 482 -9.35 4.07 -7.36
C TYR A 482 -7.88 4.32 -7.62
N TYR A 483 -7.36 3.80 -8.73
CA TYR A 483 -5.97 4.04 -9.12
C TYR A 483 -5.88 5.24 -10.08
N HIS A 484 -4.89 6.09 -9.82
CA HIS A 484 -4.68 7.33 -10.52
C HIS A 484 -3.21 7.48 -10.93
N PHE A 485 -3.00 8.04 -12.11
CA PHE A 485 -1.71 8.56 -12.52
C PHE A 485 -1.71 10.09 -12.48
N TYR A 486 -0.56 10.64 -12.12
CA TYR A 486 -0.23 12.05 -12.30
C TYR A 486 0.73 12.20 -13.47
N ASN A 487 0.46 13.18 -14.34
CA ASN A 487 1.30 13.52 -15.49
C ASN A 487 1.57 12.33 -16.42
N TYR A 488 0.61 11.40 -16.51
CA TYR A 488 0.64 10.30 -17.45
C TYR A 488 -0.76 10.01 -17.96
N ASN A 489 -0.93 9.99 -19.27
CA ASN A 489 -2.22 9.71 -19.90
C ASN A 489 -2.40 8.21 -20.06
N MET A 490 -3.18 7.62 -19.16
CA MET A 490 -3.50 6.20 -19.17
C MET A 490 -4.95 5.98 -19.56
N LEU A 491 -5.17 5.16 -20.58
CA LEU A 491 -6.52 4.69 -20.90
C LEU A 491 -7.04 3.80 -19.77
N PRO A 492 -8.35 3.79 -19.49
CA PRO A 492 -8.91 2.87 -18.52
C PRO A 492 -8.58 1.42 -18.87
N ILE A 493 -8.09 0.66 -17.89
CA ILE A 493 -7.80 -0.76 -18.04
C ILE A 493 -8.55 -1.57 -16.99
N GLY A 494 -8.82 -2.84 -17.32
CA GLY A 494 -9.47 -3.75 -16.39
C GLY A 494 -8.59 -4.04 -15.16
N ARG A 495 -9.18 -4.14 -13.98
CA ARG A 495 -8.50 -4.49 -12.72
C ARG A 495 -7.65 -5.76 -12.81
N SER A 496 -8.06 -6.73 -13.62
CA SER A 496 -7.27 -7.96 -13.87
C SER A 496 -5.96 -7.72 -14.63
N LYS A 497 -5.76 -6.53 -15.20
CA LYS A 497 -4.57 -6.14 -15.98
C LYS A 497 -3.54 -5.37 -15.16
N ILE A 498 -3.72 -5.29 -13.85
CA ILE A 498 -2.83 -4.56 -12.94
C ILE A 498 -2.32 -5.55 -11.89
N ASN A 499 -1.00 -5.58 -11.70
CA ASN A 499 -0.34 -6.27 -10.60
C ASN A 499 0.60 -5.28 -9.89
N PHE A 500 0.00 -4.31 -9.23
CA PHE A 500 0.70 -3.23 -8.51
C PHE A 500 -0.15 -2.83 -7.29
N ILE A 501 0.37 -3.04 -6.09
CA ILE A 501 -0.32 -2.72 -4.83
C ILE A 501 0.45 -1.61 -4.10
N LEU A 502 -0.29 -0.60 -3.67
CA LEU A 502 0.20 0.43 -2.76
C LEU A 502 -0.17 0.05 -1.32
N TYR A 503 0.76 0.31 -0.39
CA TYR A 503 0.61 -0.02 1.04
C TYR A 503 -0.57 0.66 1.73
#